data_AF-A0A2E6MR25-F1
#
_entry.id   AF-A0A2E6MR25-F1
#
_cell.length_a   1.000
_cell.length_b   1.000
_cell.length_c   1.000
_cell.angle_alpha   90.00
_cell.angle_beta   90.00
_cell.angle_gamma   90.00
#
_symmetry.space_group_name_H-M   'P 1'
#
loop_
_entity.id
_entity.type
_entity.pdbx_description
1 polymer ?
#
loop_
_entity_poly.entity_id
_entity_poly.type
_entity_poly.pdbx_seq_one_letter_code
_entity_poly.pdbx_strand_id
1 'polypeptide(L)'
;MYQRNTMWLGLITFISALTISAVAIYYSVAGLAAIFAAAVIPIIIMGVSLEVGKLVTAVWLHRNWSRAVWWLKTYLAIAVVVLMFITSMGIFGYLSKAHIEQTSMSQEQVALITSLDDKLARSEAKIDRWTNEMDRLLGGEDIRVDNLIDREQVELDKINVLIKAEKDDIRKDFDKQIELQNQRIIQAKERKDADIQAAKDRFEGSFGGGAKFDKAVEEAKANELSVASSAQREIRNINAQLNDALAKVDAKYANDIKAIQDRIQDLRSQANAKTEDLDARINELELFIDKEQTNIDGVREEKFAYEKTYRQLEAEVGPIKYIAEFIYGEQADQNLLEAAVRWVIIIIIFVFDPLAVLLLIASQYTFNWRREEKGLIGPGGGSMPPKPKQDPEEPNDPKPTPIREVAVAGSLGAVTTDPITTDTTEVKVEPEKSVSEQMQEELEPLPEETKPEVMTEEEEYANAGITKEEAEKKPQEVADSNIAEEIEEAMKGEGDDLDKWNNWVEAANKEAEKETEKDPTIFIHSGDGNIPEDEITGIGEVKGTFKQAEENKQKEEVQKKTVKKGSNYIVKEEGNQIRKKTNPGE
;
A
#
# COMPACT_ATOMS: atom_id res chain seq x y z
N MET A 1 -60.63 -40.16 -5.12
CA MET A 1 -59.38 -39.46 -5.52
C MET A 1 -59.43 -37.97 -5.18
N TYR A 2 -60.53 -37.26 -5.48
CA TYR A 2 -60.70 -35.82 -5.21
C TYR A 2 -60.47 -35.40 -3.74
N GLN A 3 -61.03 -36.13 -2.76
CA GLN A 3 -60.91 -35.80 -1.33
C GLN A 3 -59.50 -35.90 -0.73
N ARG A 4 -58.58 -36.67 -1.35
CA ARG A 4 -57.19 -36.78 -0.87
C ARG A 4 -56.37 -35.56 -1.32
N ASN A 5 -56.68 -35.02 -2.49
CA ASN A 5 -55.99 -33.86 -3.05
C ASN A 5 -56.35 -32.57 -2.29
N THR A 6 -57.60 -32.39 -1.87
CA THR A 6 -58.03 -31.22 -1.08
C THR A 6 -57.33 -31.13 0.28
N MET A 7 -57.09 -32.26 0.96
CA MET A 7 -56.32 -32.28 2.22
C MET A 7 -54.87 -31.88 2.00
N TRP A 8 -54.25 -32.41 0.95
CA TRP A 8 -52.86 -32.11 0.60
C TRP A 8 -52.68 -30.64 0.26
N LEU A 9 -53.60 -30.05 -0.51
CA LEU A 9 -53.57 -28.62 -0.84
C LEU A 9 -53.77 -27.74 0.41
N GLY A 10 -54.68 -28.10 1.32
CA GLY A 10 -54.85 -27.38 2.60
C GLY A 10 -53.61 -27.44 3.49
N LEU A 11 -52.92 -28.59 3.51
CA LEU A 11 -51.68 -28.75 4.26
C LEU A 11 -50.53 -27.96 3.63
N ILE A 12 -50.37 -28.01 2.31
CA ILE A 12 -49.34 -27.25 1.59
C ILE A 12 -49.55 -25.76 1.79
N THR A 13 -50.77 -25.25 1.61
CA THR A 13 -51.08 -23.81 1.82
C THR A 13 -50.81 -23.37 3.26
N PHE A 14 -51.15 -24.20 4.26
CA PHE A 14 -50.83 -23.92 5.66
C PHE A 14 -49.32 -23.89 5.94
N ILE A 15 -48.59 -24.89 5.44
CA ILE A 15 -47.12 -24.96 5.61
C ILE A 15 -46.46 -23.77 4.91
N SER A 16 -46.85 -23.45 3.68
CA SER A 16 -46.34 -22.29 2.95
C SER A 16 -46.59 -20.98 3.71
N ALA A 17 -47.78 -20.79 4.29
CA ALA A 17 -48.07 -19.61 5.11
C ALA A 17 -47.15 -19.51 6.34
N LEU A 18 -46.93 -20.63 7.05
CA LEU A 18 -46.02 -20.67 8.19
C LEU A 18 -44.56 -20.45 7.80
N THR A 19 -44.11 -21.02 6.67
CA THR A 19 -42.74 -20.84 6.19
C THR A 19 -42.48 -19.38 5.80
N ILE A 20 -43.39 -18.75 5.06
CA ILE A 20 -43.24 -17.33 4.67
C ILE A 20 -43.23 -16.44 5.92
N SER A 21 -44.12 -16.70 6.89
CA SER A 21 -44.11 -15.94 8.14
C SER A 21 -42.85 -16.20 8.98
N ALA A 22 -42.34 -17.44 9.05
CA ALA A 22 -41.10 -17.74 9.77
C ALA A 22 -39.89 -16.99 9.18
N VAL A 23 -39.80 -16.91 7.85
CA VAL A 23 -38.76 -16.13 7.16
C VAL A 23 -38.94 -14.63 7.43
N ALA A 24 -40.18 -14.13 7.42
CA ALA A 24 -40.49 -12.75 7.76
C ALA A 24 -40.10 -12.39 9.21
N ILE A 25 -40.39 -13.28 10.18
CA ILE A 25 -39.95 -13.12 11.59
C ILE A 25 -38.44 -13.01 11.66
N TYR A 26 -37.71 -13.93 11.02
CA TYR A 26 -36.25 -13.96 11.08
C TYR A 26 -35.65 -12.62 10.64
N TYR A 27 -36.00 -12.15 9.44
CA TYR A 27 -35.47 -10.89 8.91
C TYR A 27 -36.01 -9.67 9.66
N SER A 28 -37.29 -9.65 10.03
CA SER A 28 -37.89 -8.55 10.77
C SER A 28 -37.26 -8.35 12.15
N VAL A 29 -37.13 -9.43 12.91
CA VAL A 29 -36.59 -9.39 14.26
C VAL A 29 -35.11 -9.06 14.24
N ALA A 30 -34.35 -9.66 13.31
CA ALA A 30 -32.93 -9.36 13.15
C ALA A 30 -32.70 -7.87 12.79
N GLY A 31 -33.54 -7.30 11.91
CA GLY A 31 -33.44 -5.88 11.57
C GLY A 31 -33.81 -4.94 12.71
N LEU A 32 -34.88 -5.21 13.45
CA LEU A 32 -35.25 -4.44 14.64
C LEU A 32 -34.20 -4.55 15.75
N ALA A 33 -33.63 -5.75 15.96
CA ALA A 33 -32.56 -5.98 16.92
C ALA A 33 -31.28 -5.21 16.55
N ALA A 34 -30.99 -5.06 15.25
CA ALA A 34 -29.85 -4.26 14.78
C ALA A 34 -30.01 -2.76 15.05
N ILE A 35 -31.25 -2.24 15.07
CA ILE A 35 -31.53 -0.82 15.37
C ILE A 35 -31.30 -0.52 16.86
N PHE A 36 -31.58 -1.48 17.74
CA PHE A 36 -31.52 -1.32 19.19
C PHE A 36 -30.53 -2.31 19.80
N ALA A 37 -29.26 -2.16 19.44
CA ALA A 37 -28.17 -3.08 19.83
C ALA A 37 -28.04 -3.29 21.36
N ALA A 38 -28.46 -2.31 22.18
CA ALA A 38 -28.42 -2.42 23.64
C ALA A 38 -29.56 -3.27 24.26
N ALA A 39 -30.62 -3.59 23.50
CA ALA A 39 -31.82 -4.27 24.00
C ALA A 39 -32.26 -5.44 23.07
N VAL A 40 -31.29 -6.15 22.51
CA VAL A 40 -31.52 -7.24 21.53
C VAL A 40 -32.47 -8.31 22.05
N ILE A 41 -32.27 -8.81 23.27
CA ILE A 41 -33.07 -9.91 23.84
C ILE A 41 -34.56 -9.50 24.01
N PRO A 42 -34.90 -8.36 24.67
CA PRO A 42 -36.28 -7.88 24.74
C PRO A 42 -36.96 -7.74 23.36
N ILE A 43 -36.23 -7.26 22.36
CA ILE A 43 -36.77 -7.01 21.02
C ILE A 43 -37.03 -8.30 20.27
N ILE A 44 -36.17 -9.32 20.45
CA ILE A 44 -36.43 -10.65 19.91
C ILE A 44 -37.72 -11.22 20.51
N ILE A 45 -37.87 -11.17 21.83
CA ILE A 45 -39.06 -11.68 22.53
C ILE A 45 -40.32 -10.94 22.07
N MET A 46 -40.25 -9.61 22.00
CA MET A 46 -41.34 -8.76 21.54
C MET A 46 -41.71 -9.08 20.09
N GLY A 47 -40.74 -9.08 19.17
CA GLY A 47 -40.99 -9.27 17.74
C GLY A 47 -41.57 -10.65 17.42
N VAL A 48 -41.08 -11.71 18.06
CA VAL A 48 -41.67 -13.06 17.94
C VAL A 48 -43.11 -13.06 18.47
N SER A 49 -43.36 -12.42 19.61
CA SER A 49 -44.71 -12.34 20.20
C SER A 49 -45.68 -11.57 19.31
N LEU A 50 -45.23 -10.45 18.72
CA LEU A 50 -46.02 -9.61 17.83
C LEU A 50 -46.39 -10.33 16.53
N GLU A 51 -45.47 -11.10 15.94
CA GLU A 51 -45.78 -11.86 14.72
C GLU A 51 -46.75 -13.01 15.01
N VAL A 52 -46.52 -13.78 16.08
CA VAL A 52 -47.45 -14.86 16.47
C VAL A 52 -48.83 -14.26 16.77
N GLY A 53 -48.87 -13.12 17.46
CA GLY A 53 -50.08 -12.35 17.73
C GLY A 53 -50.81 -11.92 16.45
N LYS A 54 -50.09 -11.46 15.42
CA LYS A 54 -50.64 -11.10 14.11
C LYS A 54 -51.37 -12.27 13.46
N LEU A 55 -50.72 -13.43 13.37
CA LEU A 55 -51.30 -14.63 12.75
C LEU A 55 -52.52 -15.15 13.51
N VAL A 56 -52.42 -15.24 14.85
CA VAL A 56 -53.53 -15.68 15.70
C VAL A 56 -54.71 -14.72 15.59
N THR A 57 -54.45 -13.42 15.60
CA THR A 57 -55.49 -12.39 15.44
C THR A 57 -56.18 -12.49 14.09
N ALA A 58 -55.43 -12.67 12.99
CA ALA A 58 -55.99 -12.82 11.66
C ALA A 58 -56.89 -14.06 11.55
N VAL A 59 -56.44 -15.20 12.05
CA VAL A 59 -57.23 -16.44 12.07
C VAL A 59 -58.45 -16.32 12.96
N TRP A 60 -58.33 -15.72 14.13
CA TRP A 60 -59.44 -15.52 15.06
C TRP A 60 -60.50 -14.58 14.49
N LEU A 61 -60.08 -13.46 13.90
CA LEU A 61 -60.94 -12.46 13.29
C LEU A 61 -61.70 -13.05 12.10
N HIS A 62 -61.03 -13.85 11.28
CA HIS A 62 -61.66 -14.60 10.19
C HIS A 62 -62.72 -15.59 10.72
N ARG A 63 -62.34 -16.45 11.69
CA ARG A 63 -63.22 -17.49 12.22
C ARG A 63 -64.45 -16.93 12.95
N ASN A 64 -64.30 -15.79 13.63
CA ASN A 64 -65.35 -15.18 14.44
C ASN A 64 -65.99 -13.96 13.77
N TRP A 65 -65.80 -13.77 12.46
CA TRP A 65 -66.27 -12.58 11.75
C TRP A 65 -67.77 -12.32 11.90
N SER A 66 -68.60 -13.37 11.92
CA SER A 66 -70.06 -13.20 12.12
C SER A 66 -70.45 -12.95 13.58
N ARG A 67 -69.61 -13.34 14.54
CA ARG A 67 -69.89 -13.25 15.99
C ARG A 67 -69.29 -12.01 16.65
N ALA A 68 -68.21 -11.47 16.10
CA ALA A 68 -67.51 -10.33 16.66
C ALA A 68 -68.32 -9.02 16.48
N VAL A 69 -68.26 -8.17 17.50
CA VAL A 69 -68.81 -6.81 17.49
C VAL A 69 -67.99 -5.90 16.58
N TRP A 70 -68.63 -4.87 16.01
CA TRP A 70 -68.03 -4.02 14.96
C TRP A 70 -66.75 -3.30 15.40
N TRP A 71 -66.71 -2.74 16.62
CA TRP A 71 -65.52 -2.05 17.13
C TRP A 71 -64.30 -2.97 17.29
N LEU A 72 -64.52 -4.21 17.74
CA LEU A 72 -63.47 -5.22 17.86
C LEU A 72 -62.94 -5.64 16.49
N LYS A 73 -63.80 -5.76 15.48
CA LYS A 73 -63.39 -6.07 14.10
C LYS A 73 -62.48 -4.99 13.53
N THR A 74 -62.89 -3.73 13.69
CA THR A 74 -62.14 -2.58 13.19
C THR A 74 -60.77 -2.50 13.87
N TYR A 75 -60.73 -2.63 15.20
CA TYR A 75 -59.46 -2.62 15.93
C TYR A 75 -58.51 -3.75 15.51
N LEU A 76 -58.98 -5.01 15.47
CA LEU A 76 -58.13 -6.15 15.12
C LEU A 76 -57.68 -6.11 13.65
N ALA A 77 -58.52 -5.62 12.74
CA ALA A 77 -58.14 -5.44 11.34
C ALA A 77 -57.04 -4.37 11.20
N ILE A 78 -57.19 -3.22 11.87
CA ILE A 78 -56.16 -2.17 11.87
C ILE A 78 -54.89 -2.67 12.56
N ALA A 79 -55.00 -3.37 13.70
CA ALA A 79 -53.86 -3.91 14.42
C ALA A 79 -53.06 -4.91 13.55
N VAL A 80 -53.73 -5.78 12.80
CA VAL A 80 -53.04 -6.68 11.85
C VAL A 80 -52.31 -5.89 10.78
N VAL A 81 -52.91 -4.84 10.21
CA VAL A 81 -52.26 -3.96 9.22
C VAL A 81 -51.06 -3.21 9.82
N VAL A 82 -51.18 -2.66 11.03
CA VAL A 82 -50.09 -1.98 11.72
C VAL A 82 -48.96 -2.95 12.05
N LEU A 83 -49.29 -4.15 12.53
CA LEU A 83 -48.30 -5.20 12.75
C LEU A 83 -47.59 -5.58 11.45
N MET A 84 -48.30 -5.59 10.32
CA MET A 84 -47.65 -5.80 9.02
C MET A 84 -46.63 -4.70 8.70
N PHE A 85 -46.95 -3.44 8.96
CA PHE A 85 -45.99 -2.33 8.80
C PHE A 85 -44.79 -2.42 9.75
N ILE A 86 -44.96 -2.95 10.96
CA ILE A 86 -43.85 -3.17 11.89
C ILE A 86 -42.95 -4.31 11.39
N THR A 87 -43.53 -5.43 10.94
CA THR A 87 -42.78 -6.54 10.33
C THR A 87 -42.01 -6.05 9.09
N SER A 88 -42.66 -5.23 8.28
CA SER A 88 -42.10 -4.54 7.12
C SER A 88 -40.88 -3.69 7.47
N MET A 89 -41.00 -2.81 8.47
CA MET A 89 -39.91 -1.94 8.91
C MET A 89 -38.71 -2.74 9.40
N GLY A 90 -38.95 -3.86 10.09
CA GLY A 90 -37.87 -4.78 10.50
C GLY A 90 -37.13 -5.40 9.32
N ILE A 91 -37.85 -5.94 8.32
CA ILE A 91 -37.23 -6.54 7.13
C ILE A 91 -36.42 -5.49 6.37
N PHE A 92 -36.96 -4.28 6.26
CA PHE A 92 -36.26 -3.15 5.65
C PHE A 92 -34.95 -2.86 6.37
N GLY A 93 -34.98 -2.73 7.71
CA GLY A 93 -33.79 -2.45 8.51
C GLY A 93 -32.69 -3.50 8.33
N TYR A 94 -33.05 -4.78 8.24
CA TYR A 94 -32.09 -5.87 8.02
C TYR A 94 -31.43 -5.78 6.63
N LEU A 95 -32.24 -5.66 5.58
CA LEU A 95 -31.74 -5.62 4.20
C LEU A 95 -31.00 -4.31 3.89
N SER A 96 -31.42 -3.18 4.47
CA SER A 96 -30.71 -1.92 4.35
C SER A 96 -29.36 -1.96 5.06
N LYS A 97 -29.26 -2.61 6.22
CA LYS A 97 -27.99 -2.72 6.95
C LYS A 97 -26.94 -3.45 6.10
N ALA A 98 -27.27 -4.63 5.56
CA ALA A 98 -26.35 -5.41 4.74
C ALA A 98 -25.82 -4.61 3.53
N HIS A 99 -26.68 -3.80 2.92
CA HIS A 99 -26.29 -2.95 1.79
C HIS A 99 -25.45 -1.73 2.19
N ILE A 100 -25.82 -1.05 3.28
CA ILE A 100 -25.08 0.11 3.79
C ILE A 100 -23.68 -0.31 4.23
N GLU A 101 -23.55 -1.44 4.94
CA GLU A 101 -22.28 -1.96 5.42
C GLU A 101 -21.33 -2.28 4.26
N GLN A 102 -21.83 -2.92 3.20
CA GLN A 102 -21.04 -3.21 2.00
C GLN A 102 -20.61 -1.92 1.25
N THR A 103 -21.50 -0.92 1.21
CA THR A 103 -21.22 0.37 0.54
C THR A 103 -20.23 1.22 1.34
N SER A 104 -20.37 1.27 2.67
CA SER A 104 -19.44 2.00 3.55
C SER A 104 -18.04 1.41 3.51
N MET A 105 -17.93 0.08 3.47
CA MET A 105 -16.64 -0.59 3.29
C MET A 105 -15.99 -0.17 1.98
N SER A 106 -16.74 -0.13 0.88
CA SER A 106 -16.22 0.33 -0.42
C SER A 106 -15.73 1.80 -0.39
N GLN A 107 -16.47 2.71 0.24
CA GLN A 107 -16.06 4.11 0.38
C GLN A 107 -14.80 4.28 1.24
N GLU A 108 -14.67 3.51 2.32
CA GLU A 108 -13.48 3.50 3.16
C GLU A 108 -12.24 3.05 2.36
N GLN A 109 -12.37 2.00 1.56
CA GLN A 109 -11.28 1.54 0.67
C GLN A 109 -10.84 2.64 -0.31
N VAL A 110 -11.79 3.37 -0.92
CA VAL A 110 -11.48 4.48 -1.83
C VAL A 110 -10.74 5.62 -1.11
N ALA A 111 -11.16 5.96 0.12
CA ALA A 111 -10.48 6.96 0.92
C ALA A 111 -9.05 6.55 1.30
N LEU A 112 -8.84 5.26 1.64
CA LEU A 112 -7.52 4.69 1.91
C LEU A 112 -6.63 4.71 0.67
N ILE A 113 -7.14 4.30 -0.50
CA ILE A 113 -6.43 4.35 -1.78
C ILE A 113 -6.01 5.79 -2.09
N THR A 114 -6.92 6.76 -1.93
CA THR A 114 -6.61 8.18 -2.15
C THR A 114 -5.52 8.69 -1.22
N SER A 115 -5.55 8.30 0.06
CA SER A 115 -4.52 8.65 1.03
C SER A 115 -3.15 8.04 0.67
N LEU A 116 -3.13 6.82 0.15
CA LEU A 116 -1.91 6.17 -0.35
C LEU A 116 -1.39 6.85 -1.61
N ASP A 117 -2.26 7.28 -2.53
CA ASP A 117 -1.87 8.07 -3.70
C ASP A 117 -1.23 9.41 -3.30
N ASP A 118 -1.79 10.08 -2.31
CA ASP A 118 -1.20 11.29 -1.74
C ASP A 118 0.18 11.04 -1.10
N LYS A 119 0.37 9.87 -0.45
CA LYS A 119 1.69 9.47 0.06
C LYS A 119 2.67 9.23 -1.08
N LEU A 120 2.27 8.51 -2.12
CA LEU A 120 3.09 8.26 -3.31
C LEU A 120 3.52 9.57 -3.97
N ALA A 121 2.58 10.49 -4.22
CA ALA A 121 2.88 11.79 -4.82
C ALA A 121 3.89 12.60 -3.98
N ARG A 122 3.77 12.58 -2.65
CA ARG A 122 4.74 13.24 -1.75
C ARG A 122 6.12 12.60 -1.81
N SER A 123 6.20 11.27 -1.86
CA SER A 123 7.45 10.52 -1.94
C SER A 123 8.13 10.69 -3.30
N GLU A 124 7.39 10.60 -4.40
CA GLU A 124 7.89 10.88 -5.76
C GLU A 124 8.42 12.32 -5.85
N ALA A 125 7.71 13.29 -5.28
CA ALA A 125 8.19 14.68 -5.24
C ALA A 125 9.47 14.86 -4.38
N LYS A 126 9.74 14.02 -3.38
CA LYS A 126 11.03 14.04 -2.67
C LYS A 126 12.15 13.52 -3.55
N ILE A 127 11.92 12.38 -4.22
CA ILE A 127 12.88 11.79 -5.15
C ILE A 127 13.21 12.81 -6.24
N ASP A 128 12.22 13.42 -6.87
CA ASP A 128 12.45 14.46 -7.89
C ASP A 128 13.31 15.61 -7.36
N ARG A 129 13.07 16.08 -6.12
CA ARG A 129 13.89 17.14 -5.53
C ARG A 129 15.34 16.71 -5.33
N TRP A 130 15.56 15.50 -4.80
CA TRP A 130 16.92 14.98 -4.59
C TRP A 130 17.64 14.68 -5.90
N THR A 131 16.96 14.12 -6.90
CA THR A 131 17.50 13.90 -8.24
C THR A 131 17.88 15.22 -8.91
N ASN A 132 17.03 16.24 -8.84
CA ASN A 132 17.35 17.57 -9.37
C ASN A 132 18.52 18.24 -8.62
N GLU A 133 18.64 18.02 -7.31
CA GLU A 133 19.79 18.49 -6.54
C GLU A 133 21.07 17.78 -7.01
N MET A 134 21.04 16.46 -7.15
CA MET A 134 22.14 15.64 -7.64
C MET A 134 22.59 16.08 -9.05
N ASP A 135 21.65 16.27 -9.98
CA ASP A 135 21.96 16.77 -11.34
C ASP A 135 22.64 18.14 -11.32
N ARG A 136 22.23 19.02 -10.41
CA ARG A 136 22.86 20.34 -10.23
C ARG A 136 24.28 20.25 -9.68
N LEU A 137 24.53 19.33 -8.74
CA LEU A 137 25.86 19.10 -8.17
C LEU A 137 26.80 18.53 -9.23
N LEU A 138 26.33 17.58 -10.05
CA LEU A 138 27.08 17.00 -11.16
C LEU A 138 27.39 18.01 -12.29
N GLY A 139 26.53 19.00 -12.52
CA GLY A 139 26.66 19.92 -13.65
C GLY A 139 27.31 21.29 -13.37
N GLY A 140 27.35 21.77 -12.11
CA GLY A 140 27.37 23.21 -11.84
C GLY A 140 28.66 23.84 -11.29
N GLU A 141 29.49 23.11 -10.53
CA GLU A 141 30.57 23.71 -9.73
C GLU A 141 31.95 23.58 -10.39
N ASP A 142 32.28 22.39 -10.92
CA ASP A 142 33.63 22.04 -11.37
C ASP A 142 34.09 22.89 -12.57
N ILE A 143 33.17 23.14 -13.51
CA ILE A 143 33.39 23.96 -14.72
C ILE A 143 33.84 25.39 -14.37
N ARG A 144 33.42 25.96 -13.22
CA ARG A 144 33.80 27.33 -12.85
C ARG A 144 35.26 27.42 -12.42
N VAL A 145 35.78 26.41 -11.72
CA VAL A 145 37.17 26.41 -11.25
C VAL A 145 38.11 26.12 -12.41
N ASP A 146 37.74 25.21 -13.31
CA ASP A 146 38.48 24.94 -14.54
C ASP A 146 38.69 26.20 -15.39
N ASN A 147 37.62 26.99 -15.59
CA ASN A 147 37.71 28.26 -16.32
C ASN A 147 38.65 29.28 -15.65
N LEU A 148 38.77 29.25 -14.32
CA LEU A 148 39.71 30.11 -13.59
C LEU A 148 41.14 29.60 -13.75
N ILE A 149 41.35 28.29 -13.66
CA ILE A 149 42.67 27.66 -13.89
C ILE A 149 43.15 27.94 -15.31
N ASP A 150 42.29 27.80 -16.32
CA ASP A 150 42.62 28.10 -17.72
C ASP A 150 43.03 29.55 -17.91
N ARG A 151 42.34 30.49 -17.25
CA ARG A 151 42.70 31.92 -17.29
C ARG A 151 44.08 32.17 -16.71
N GLU A 152 44.37 31.57 -15.56
CA GLU A 152 45.68 31.69 -14.89
C GLU A 152 46.79 31.03 -15.73
N GLN A 153 46.50 29.90 -16.38
CA GLN A 153 47.43 29.23 -17.29
C GLN A 153 47.75 30.09 -18.52
N VAL A 154 46.74 30.78 -19.08
CA VAL A 154 46.95 31.76 -20.17
C VAL A 154 47.79 32.95 -19.71
N GLU A 155 47.64 33.41 -18.46
CA GLU A 155 48.49 34.46 -17.90
C GLU A 155 49.95 33.99 -17.76
N LEU A 156 50.15 32.76 -17.26
CA LEU A 156 51.47 32.12 -17.16
C LEU A 156 52.15 31.99 -18.53
N ASP A 157 51.41 31.54 -19.54
CA ASP A 157 51.92 31.38 -20.90
C ASP A 157 52.36 32.72 -21.51
N LYS A 158 51.60 33.80 -21.26
CA LYS A 158 51.98 35.16 -21.69
C LYS A 158 53.30 35.61 -21.06
N ILE A 159 53.49 35.38 -19.76
CA ILE A 159 54.75 35.74 -19.08
C ILE A 159 55.92 34.92 -19.64
N ASN A 160 55.72 33.62 -19.88
CA ASN A 160 56.76 32.78 -20.47
C ASN A 160 57.17 33.24 -21.88
N VAL A 161 56.21 33.70 -22.69
CA VAL A 161 56.48 34.29 -24.01
C VAL A 161 57.28 35.60 -23.88
N LEU A 162 56.93 36.47 -22.93
CA LEU A 162 57.64 37.71 -22.66
C LEU A 162 59.09 37.47 -22.21
N ILE A 163 59.29 36.53 -21.26
CA ILE A 163 60.62 36.11 -20.81
C ILE A 163 61.46 35.63 -21.98
N LYS A 164 60.88 34.78 -22.82
CA LYS A 164 61.57 34.25 -23.99
C LYS A 164 62.00 35.37 -24.94
N ALA A 165 61.10 36.29 -25.26
CA ALA A 165 61.40 37.44 -26.12
C ALA A 165 62.53 38.31 -25.55
N GLU A 166 62.45 38.68 -24.26
CA GLU A 166 63.47 39.51 -23.60
C GLU A 166 64.84 38.81 -23.56
N LYS A 167 64.87 37.48 -23.29
CA LYS A 167 66.11 36.69 -23.34
C LYS A 167 66.69 36.60 -24.76
N ASP A 168 65.84 36.45 -25.77
CA ASP A 168 66.29 36.35 -27.16
C ASP A 168 66.86 37.68 -27.66
N ASP A 169 66.28 38.82 -27.26
CA ASP A 169 66.85 40.15 -27.53
C ASP A 169 68.21 40.35 -26.86
N ILE A 170 68.35 39.96 -25.60
CA ILE A 170 69.63 40.00 -24.87
C ILE A 170 70.68 39.15 -25.59
N ARG A 171 70.34 37.90 -25.95
CA ARG A 171 71.26 37.01 -26.68
C ARG A 171 71.72 37.66 -27.98
N LYS A 172 70.80 38.25 -28.75
CA LYS A 172 71.11 38.92 -30.01
C LYS A 172 72.10 40.07 -29.85
N ASP A 173 72.01 40.84 -28.76
CA ASP A 173 72.93 41.94 -28.50
C ASP A 173 74.31 41.46 -28.04
N PHE A 174 74.39 40.40 -27.24
CA PHE A 174 75.66 39.78 -26.87
C PHE A 174 76.31 39.04 -28.05
N ASP A 175 75.53 38.40 -28.92
CA ASP A 175 76.03 37.73 -30.13
C ASP A 175 76.75 38.74 -31.06
N LYS A 176 76.24 39.96 -31.20
CA LYS A 176 76.93 41.04 -31.96
C LYS A 176 78.30 41.38 -31.35
N GLN A 177 78.40 41.39 -30.02
CA GLN A 177 79.67 41.69 -29.33
C GLN A 177 80.68 40.56 -29.51
N ILE A 178 80.22 39.31 -29.42
CA ILE A 178 81.04 38.12 -29.69
C ILE A 178 81.51 38.13 -31.14
N GLU A 179 80.62 38.43 -32.09
CA GLU A 179 80.94 38.52 -33.51
C GLU A 179 82.02 39.58 -33.78
N LEU A 180 81.94 40.75 -33.13
CA LEU A 180 82.98 41.77 -33.22
C LEU A 180 84.35 41.25 -32.73
N GLN A 181 84.38 40.49 -31.63
CA GLN A 181 85.63 39.89 -31.15
C GLN A 181 86.13 38.78 -32.09
N ASN A 182 85.24 37.96 -32.65
CA ASN A 182 85.59 36.97 -33.67
C ASN A 182 86.20 37.64 -34.91
N GLN A 183 85.65 38.77 -35.36
CA GLN A 183 86.22 39.55 -36.45
C GLN A 183 87.62 40.09 -36.11
N ARG A 184 87.87 40.54 -34.88
CA ARG A 184 89.22 40.95 -34.45
C ARG A 184 90.23 39.80 -34.52
N ILE A 185 89.81 38.58 -34.17
CA ILE A 185 90.62 37.36 -34.31
C ILE A 185 90.90 37.07 -35.79
N ILE A 186 89.89 37.16 -36.65
CA ILE A 186 90.04 36.95 -38.11
C ILE A 186 91.01 37.98 -38.70
N GLN A 187 90.82 39.27 -38.41
CA GLN A 187 91.72 40.34 -38.88
C GLN A 187 93.15 40.16 -38.36
N ALA A 188 93.35 39.65 -37.15
CA ALA A 188 94.68 39.35 -36.63
C ALA A 188 95.35 38.22 -37.41
N LYS A 189 94.60 37.18 -37.80
CA LYS A 189 95.10 36.10 -38.67
C LYS A 189 95.48 36.62 -40.06
N GLU A 190 94.61 37.44 -40.66
CA GLU A 190 94.88 38.06 -41.97
C GLU A 190 96.11 38.97 -41.94
N ARG A 191 96.25 39.80 -40.90
CA ARG A 191 97.46 40.63 -40.70
C ARG A 191 98.71 39.78 -40.54
N LYS A 192 98.65 38.71 -39.74
CA LYS A 192 99.77 37.77 -39.58
C LYS A 192 100.15 37.13 -40.91
N ASP A 193 99.18 36.70 -41.72
CA ASP A 193 99.46 36.12 -43.05
C ASP A 193 100.08 37.16 -43.99
N ALA A 194 99.59 38.41 -43.99
CA ALA A 194 100.14 39.50 -44.76
C ALA A 194 101.57 39.90 -44.33
N ASP A 195 101.83 39.97 -43.02
CA ASP A 195 103.15 40.29 -42.46
C ASP A 195 104.18 39.20 -42.78
N ILE A 196 103.78 37.92 -42.70
CA ILE A 196 104.64 36.78 -43.11
C ILE A 196 104.94 36.86 -44.60
N GLN A 197 103.94 37.15 -45.45
CA GLN A 197 104.15 37.29 -46.89
C GLN A 197 105.07 38.46 -47.22
N ALA A 198 104.86 39.63 -46.60
CA ALA A 198 105.72 40.80 -46.78
C ALA A 198 107.15 40.56 -46.27
N ALA A 199 107.31 39.82 -45.17
CA ALA A 199 108.63 39.41 -44.69
C ALA A 199 109.32 38.45 -45.66
N LYS A 200 108.56 37.52 -46.26
CA LYS A 200 109.07 36.60 -47.30
C LYS A 200 109.60 37.42 -48.48
N ASP A 201 108.77 38.30 -49.03
CA ASP A 201 109.12 39.13 -50.19
C ASP A 201 110.33 40.05 -49.94
N ARG A 202 110.54 40.51 -48.69
CA ARG A 202 111.66 41.40 -48.32
C ARG A 202 112.99 40.68 -48.07
N PHE A 203 112.96 39.45 -47.56
CA PHE A 203 114.16 38.76 -47.08
C PHE A 203 114.58 37.57 -47.96
N GLU A 204 113.72 37.15 -48.89
CA GLU A 204 114.04 36.15 -49.92
C GLU A 204 115.21 36.63 -50.81
N GLY A 205 116.29 35.84 -50.89
CA GLY A 205 117.48 36.16 -51.70
C GLY A 205 118.51 37.12 -51.06
N SER A 206 118.27 37.64 -49.86
CA SER A 206 119.21 38.55 -49.16
C SER A 206 120.25 37.81 -48.30
N PHE A 207 121.50 38.29 -48.26
CA PHE A 207 122.55 37.77 -47.36
C PHE A 207 122.12 37.97 -45.88
N GLY A 208 122.01 36.87 -45.12
CA GLY A 208 121.47 36.88 -43.75
C GLY A 208 119.93 36.96 -43.63
N GLY A 209 119.20 36.77 -44.74
CA GLY A 209 117.73 36.90 -44.79
C GLY A 209 116.95 35.89 -43.96
N GLY A 210 117.41 34.62 -43.87
CA GLY A 210 116.70 33.56 -43.14
C GLY A 210 116.44 33.88 -41.67
N ALA A 211 117.47 34.28 -40.92
CA ALA A 211 117.32 34.64 -39.50
C ALA A 211 116.43 35.89 -39.29
N LYS A 212 116.40 36.82 -40.26
CA LYS A 212 115.53 38.01 -40.20
C LYS A 212 114.08 37.66 -40.52
N PHE A 213 113.87 36.74 -41.46
CA PHE A 213 112.55 36.19 -41.79
C PHE A 213 111.97 35.40 -40.61
N ASP A 214 112.73 34.48 -40.01
CA ASP A 214 112.28 33.69 -38.86
C ASP A 214 111.86 34.58 -37.69
N LYS A 215 112.65 35.62 -37.40
CA LYS A 215 112.32 36.61 -36.38
C LYS A 215 111.03 37.37 -36.69
N ALA A 216 110.81 37.78 -37.94
CA ALA A 216 109.58 38.46 -38.36
C ALA A 216 108.35 37.55 -38.29
N VAL A 217 108.51 36.25 -38.60
CA VAL A 217 107.45 35.24 -38.46
C VAL A 217 107.11 35.00 -36.99
N GLU A 218 108.11 34.90 -36.11
CA GLU A 218 107.89 34.79 -34.66
C GLU A 218 107.16 36.02 -34.11
N GLU A 219 107.56 37.23 -34.53
CA GLU A 219 106.92 38.48 -34.12
C GLU A 219 105.46 38.57 -34.60
N ALA A 220 105.19 38.20 -35.86
CA ALA A 220 103.82 38.14 -36.41
C ALA A 220 102.94 37.12 -35.67
N LYS A 221 103.47 35.92 -35.37
CA LYS A 221 102.77 34.89 -34.58
C LYS A 221 102.52 35.33 -33.14
N ALA A 222 103.50 35.97 -32.49
CA ALA A 222 103.36 36.50 -31.13
C ALA A 222 102.29 37.60 -31.06
N ASN A 223 102.24 38.48 -32.06
CA ASN A 223 101.24 39.53 -32.16
C ASN A 223 99.83 38.96 -32.39
N GLU A 224 99.66 37.97 -33.28
CA GLU A 224 98.37 37.29 -33.49
C GLU A 224 97.90 36.58 -32.22
N LEU A 225 98.79 35.82 -31.54
CA LEU A 225 98.46 35.13 -30.30
C LEU A 225 98.06 36.12 -29.19
N SER A 226 98.72 37.28 -29.11
CA SER A 226 98.37 38.33 -28.15
C SER A 226 96.97 38.92 -28.41
N VAL A 227 96.62 39.18 -29.68
CA VAL A 227 95.28 39.64 -30.06
C VAL A 227 94.24 38.54 -29.86
N ALA A 228 94.53 37.29 -30.23
CA ALA A 228 93.63 36.16 -30.08
C ALA A 228 93.36 35.86 -28.60
N SER A 229 94.38 35.86 -27.75
CA SER A 229 94.23 35.61 -26.31
C SER A 229 93.46 36.72 -25.58
N SER A 230 93.68 37.98 -25.95
CA SER A 230 92.89 39.11 -25.43
C SER A 230 91.44 39.06 -25.88
N ALA A 231 91.18 38.83 -27.18
CA ALA A 231 89.83 38.67 -27.71
C ALA A 231 89.09 37.47 -27.09
N GLN A 232 89.75 36.32 -26.91
CA GLN A 232 89.17 35.16 -26.22
C GLN A 232 88.86 35.41 -24.75
N ARG A 233 89.69 36.22 -24.06
CA ARG A 233 89.40 36.64 -22.69
C ARG A 233 88.16 37.52 -22.64
N GLU A 234 88.03 38.43 -23.61
CA GLU A 234 86.84 39.28 -23.74
C GLU A 234 85.59 38.46 -24.07
N ILE A 235 85.66 37.49 -24.98
CA ILE A 235 84.54 36.58 -25.28
C ILE A 235 84.10 35.83 -24.02
N ARG A 236 85.04 35.37 -23.19
CA ARG A 236 84.70 34.74 -21.89
C ARG A 236 84.02 35.71 -20.94
N ASN A 237 84.48 36.96 -20.87
CA ASN A 237 83.87 38.01 -20.07
C ASN A 237 82.45 38.33 -20.57
N ILE A 238 82.27 38.48 -21.87
CA ILE A 238 80.98 38.67 -22.54
C ILE A 238 80.01 37.51 -22.22
N ASN A 239 80.46 36.25 -22.32
CA ASN A 239 79.62 35.11 -21.96
C ASN A 239 79.22 35.09 -20.47
N ALA A 240 80.13 35.50 -19.58
CA ALA A 240 79.80 35.64 -18.15
C ALA A 240 78.74 36.73 -17.92
N GLN A 241 78.87 37.87 -18.62
CA GLN A 241 77.89 38.97 -18.57
C GLN A 241 76.54 38.57 -19.18
N LEU A 242 76.53 37.78 -20.27
CA LEU A 242 75.32 37.22 -20.87
C LEU A 242 74.60 36.34 -19.85
N ASN A 243 75.29 35.43 -19.17
CA ASN A 243 74.69 34.58 -18.16
C ASN A 243 74.11 35.38 -16.98
N ASP A 244 74.81 36.42 -16.52
CA ASP A 244 74.30 37.33 -15.49
C ASP A 244 73.06 38.12 -15.96
N ALA A 245 73.05 38.58 -17.21
CA ALA A 245 71.91 39.26 -17.81
C ALA A 245 70.68 38.33 -17.93
N LEU A 246 70.88 37.09 -18.37
CA LEU A 246 69.81 36.09 -18.45
C LEU A 246 69.26 35.74 -17.05
N ALA A 247 70.14 35.60 -16.05
CA ALA A 247 69.74 35.35 -14.66
C ALA A 247 68.95 36.52 -14.06
N LYS A 248 69.28 37.77 -14.43
CA LYS A 248 68.50 38.95 -14.04
C LYS A 248 67.09 38.94 -14.63
N VAL A 249 66.93 38.49 -15.89
CA VAL A 249 65.60 38.30 -16.47
C VAL A 249 64.82 37.24 -15.70
N ASP A 250 65.43 36.10 -15.38
CA ASP A 250 64.78 35.07 -14.57
C ASP A 250 64.36 35.61 -13.19
N ALA A 251 65.26 36.33 -12.51
CA ALA A 251 64.98 36.92 -11.21
C ALA A 251 63.87 37.98 -11.25
N LYS A 252 63.77 38.74 -12.35
CA LYS A 252 62.75 39.77 -12.57
C LYS A 252 61.33 39.17 -12.58
N TYR A 253 61.13 38.03 -13.22
CA TYR A 253 59.81 37.40 -13.36
C TYR A 253 59.55 36.25 -12.36
N ALA A 254 60.54 35.84 -11.57
CA ALA A 254 60.42 34.73 -10.63
C ALA A 254 59.26 34.89 -9.64
N ASN A 255 59.05 36.11 -9.12
CA ASN A 255 57.95 36.38 -8.19
C ASN A 255 56.58 36.29 -8.86
N ASP A 256 56.45 36.79 -10.10
CA ASP A 256 55.19 36.78 -10.85
C ASP A 256 54.81 35.34 -11.24
N ILE A 257 55.78 34.55 -11.74
CA ILE A 257 55.57 33.13 -12.04
C ILE A 257 55.15 32.38 -10.78
N LYS A 258 55.86 32.60 -9.67
CA LYS A 258 55.54 31.94 -8.40
C LYS A 258 54.13 32.31 -7.94
N ALA A 259 53.76 33.59 -8.00
CA ALA A 259 52.42 34.03 -7.60
C ALA A 259 51.32 33.39 -8.45
N ILE A 260 51.50 33.27 -9.78
CA ILE A 260 50.55 32.58 -10.66
C ILE A 260 50.49 31.08 -10.32
N GLN A 261 51.64 30.43 -10.14
CA GLN A 261 51.71 29.01 -9.79
C GLN A 261 51.03 28.71 -8.44
N ASP A 262 51.27 29.55 -7.43
CA ASP A 262 50.64 29.44 -6.11
C ASP A 262 49.11 29.60 -6.24
N ARG A 263 48.62 30.55 -7.06
CA ARG A 263 47.17 30.71 -7.35
C ARG A 263 46.58 29.49 -8.07
N ILE A 264 47.27 28.95 -9.08
CA ILE A 264 46.84 27.73 -9.78
C ILE A 264 46.76 26.56 -8.80
N GLN A 265 47.74 26.40 -7.92
CA GLN A 265 47.76 25.34 -6.93
C GLN A 265 46.63 25.49 -5.92
N ASP A 266 46.38 26.70 -5.43
CA ASP A 266 45.27 27.00 -4.52
C ASP A 266 43.91 26.71 -5.17
N LEU A 267 43.71 27.12 -6.43
CA LEU A 267 42.50 26.79 -7.20
C LEU A 267 42.31 25.28 -7.36
N ARG A 268 43.38 24.52 -7.64
CA ARG A 268 43.32 23.06 -7.74
C ARG A 268 43.01 22.40 -6.40
N SER A 269 43.59 22.88 -5.31
CA SER A 269 43.29 22.39 -3.97
C SER A 269 41.84 22.68 -3.56
N GLN A 270 41.33 23.87 -3.89
CA GLN A 270 39.93 24.23 -3.66
C GLN A 270 38.98 23.38 -4.52
N ALA A 271 39.33 23.09 -5.78
CA ALA A 271 38.56 22.18 -6.63
C ALA A 271 38.45 20.81 -5.97
N ASN A 272 39.59 20.17 -5.66
CA ASN A 272 39.60 18.82 -5.08
C ASN A 272 38.84 18.73 -3.76
N ALA A 273 39.03 19.71 -2.85
CA ALA A 273 38.34 19.72 -1.57
C ALA A 273 36.81 19.88 -1.74
N LYS A 274 36.37 20.64 -2.74
CA LYS A 274 34.94 20.73 -3.10
C LYS A 274 34.44 19.46 -3.77
N THR A 275 35.24 18.80 -4.62
CA THR A 275 34.85 17.54 -5.24
C THR A 275 34.60 16.46 -4.20
N GLU A 276 35.45 16.35 -3.17
CA GLU A 276 35.22 15.39 -2.06
C GLU A 276 33.91 15.69 -1.30
N ASP A 277 33.61 16.96 -1.05
CA ASP A 277 32.36 17.38 -0.39
C ASP A 277 31.12 17.14 -1.29
N LEU A 278 31.25 17.37 -2.59
CA LEU A 278 30.22 17.09 -3.59
C LEU A 278 29.95 15.58 -3.70
N ASP A 279 30.99 14.76 -3.77
CA ASP A 279 30.88 13.29 -3.82
C ASP A 279 30.23 12.77 -2.54
N ALA A 280 30.59 13.30 -1.37
CA ALA A 280 29.94 12.94 -0.11
C ALA A 280 28.44 13.29 -0.12
N ARG A 281 28.07 14.47 -0.64
CA ARG A 281 26.67 14.88 -0.77
C ARG A 281 25.90 14.07 -1.81
N ILE A 282 26.53 13.71 -2.92
CA ILE A 282 25.93 12.86 -3.96
C ILE A 282 25.63 11.47 -3.36
N ASN A 283 26.58 10.85 -2.67
CA ASN A 283 26.36 9.57 -1.99
C ASN A 283 25.23 9.65 -0.96
N GLU A 284 25.12 10.76 -0.20
CA GLU A 284 24.02 10.98 0.73
C GLU A 284 22.66 11.05 0.00
N LEU A 285 22.59 11.77 -1.11
CA LEU A 285 21.37 11.88 -1.93
C LEU A 285 20.96 10.55 -2.55
N GLU A 286 21.92 9.76 -3.04
CA GLU A 286 21.68 8.40 -3.56
C GLU A 286 21.04 7.50 -2.50
N LEU A 287 21.59 7.50 -1.28
CA LEU A 287 21.03 6.74 -0.15
C LEU A 287 19.60 7.20 0.23
N PHE A 288 19.33 8.51 0.19
CA PHE A 288 17.98 9.02 0.44
C PHE A 288 16.99 8.59 -0.65
N ILE A 289 17.42 8.61 -1.91
CA ILE A 289 16.62 8.15 -3.04
C ILE A 289 16.32 6.65 -2.90
N ASP A 290 17.31 5.80 -2.63
CA ASP A 290 17.14 4.35 -2.48
C ASP A 290 16.18 4.00 -1.33
N LYS A 291 16.33 4.68 -0.20
CA LYS A 291 15.45 4.51 0.96
C LYS A 291 14.01 4.90 0.64
N GLU A 292 13.81 6.02 -0.05
CA GLU A 292 12.45 6.49 -0.39
C GLU A 292 11.83 5.64 -1.52
N GLN A 293 12.62 5.10 -2.45
CA GLN A 293 12.14 4.12 -3.43
C GLN A 293 11.61 2.86 -2.74
N THR A 294 12.33 2.35 -1.74
CA THR A 294 11.87 1.22 -0.93
C THR A 294 10.54 1.54 -0.22
N ASN A 295 10.39 2.76 0.31
CA ASN A 295 9.12 3.20 0.90
C ASN A 295 8.00 3.27 -0.15
N ILE A 296 8.29 3.76 -1.36
CA ILE A 296 7.32 3.82 -2.47
C ILE A 296 6.85 2.41 -2.84
N ASP A 297 7.76 1.44 -2.92
CA ASP A 297 7.41 0.06 -3.26
C ASP A 297 6.48 -0.56 -2.20
N GLY A 298 6.78 -0.34 -0.91
CA GLY A 298 5.89 -0.76 0.18
C GLY A 298 4.50 -0.10 0.10
N VAL A 299 4.43 1.22 -0.12
CA VAL A 299 3.16 1.93 -0.27
C VAL A 299 2.38 1.47 -1.50
N ARG A 300 3.07 1.12 -2.61
CA ARG A 300 2.44 0.55 -3.80
C ARG A 300 1.86 -0.83 -3.52
N GLU A 301 2.57 -1.68 -2.80
CA GLU A 301 2.08 -2.99 -2.39
C GLU A 301 0.81 -2.88 -1.52
N GLU A 302 0.84 -2.01 -0.51
CA GLU A 302 -0.35 -1.70 0.30
C GLU A 302 -1.52 -1.20 -0.56
N LYS A 303 -1.25 -0.30 -1.52
CA LYS A 303 -2.26 0.21 -2.44
C LYS A 303 -2.87 -0.91 -3.28
N PHE A 304 -2.05 -1.83 -3.82
CA PHE A 304 -2.56 -2.95 -4.59
C PHE A 304 -3.45 -3.88 -3.77
N ALA A 305 -3.15 -4.07 -2.48
CA ALA A 305 -4.00 -4.85 -1.58
C ALA A 305 -5.39 -4.21 -1.44
N TYR A 306 -5.46 -2.89 -1.21
CA TYR A 306 -6.73 -2.17 -1.10
C TYR A 306 -7.48 -2.01 -2.44
N GLU A 307 -6.77 -1.88 -3.56
CA GLU A 307 -7.42 -1.91 -4.88
C GLU A 307 -8.04 -3.27 -5.17
N LYS A 308 -7.39 -4.36 -4.75
CA LYS A 308 -7.91 -5.72 -4.90
C LYS A 308 -9.19 -5.91 -4.10
N THR A 309 -9.22 -5.50 -2.83
CA THR A 309 -10.43 -5.57 -1.99
C THR A 309 -11.54 -4.68 -2.55
N TYR A 310 -11.22 -3.46 -3.00
CA TYR A 310 -12.19 -2.59 -3.67
C TYR A 310 -12.81 -3.22 -4.92
N ARG A 311 -12.00 -3.86 -5.79
CA ARG A 311 -12.50 -4.57 -6.98
C ARG A 311 -13.40 -5.77 -6.62
N GLN A 312 -13.11 -6.47 -5.52
CA GLN A 312 -13.96 -7.55 -5.02
C GLN A 312 -15.32 -7.00 -4.54
N LEU A 313 -15.30 -5.93 -3.74
CA LEU A 313 -16.51 -5.23 -3.28
C LEU A 313 -17.34 -4.71 -4.46
N GLU A 314 -16.70 -4.12 -5.49
CA GLU A 314 -17.38 -3.64 -6.69
C GLU A 314 -18.03 -4.77 -7.50
N ALA A 315 -17.36 -5.92 -7.61
CA ALA A 315 -17.90 -7.09 -8.31
C ALA A 315 -19.16 -7.64 -7.62
N GLU A 316 -19.23 -7.61 -6.29
CA GLU A 316 -20.39 -8.07 -5.52
C GLU A 316 -21.60 -7.13 -5.64
N VAL A 317 -21.39 -5.82 -5.72
CA VAL A 317 -22.48 -4.83 -5.90
C VAL A 317 -22.87 -4.62 -7.37
N GLY A 318 -22.13 -5.23 -8.30
CA GLY A 318 -22.35 -5.13 -9.74
C GLY A 318 -23.79 -5.36 -10.20
N PRO A 319 -24.48 -6.45 -9.80
CA PRO A 319 -25.86 -6.71 -10.21
C PRO A 319 -26.85 -5.60 -9.82
N ILE A 320 -26.67 -5.00 -8.64
CA ILE A 320 -27.51 -3.90 -8.17
C ILE A 320 -27.23 -2.64 -8.98
N LYS A 321 -25.96 -2.41 -9.34
CA LYS A 321 -25.51 -1.34 -10.24
C LYS A 321 -26.22 -1.38 -11.58
N TYR A 322 -26.28 -2.55 -12.20
CA TYR A 322 -27.01 -2.76 -13.45
C TYR A 322 -28.52 -2.49 -13.32
N ILE A 323 -29.16 -2.90 -12.22
CA ILE A 323 -30.60 -2.65 -12.01
C ILE A 323 -30.88 -1.15 -11.85
N ALA A 324 -30.04 -0.42 -11.13
CA ALA A 324 -30.21 1.02 -10.98
C ALA A 324 -29.95 1.77 -12.29
N GLU A 325 -28.93 1.40 -13.05
CA GLU A 325 -28.66 1.99 -14.37
C GLU A 325 -29.81 1.70 -15.35
N PHE A 326 -30.41 0.51 -15.29
CA PHE A 326 -31.58 0.15 -16.10
C PHE A 326 -32.85 0.94 -15.74
N ILE A 327 -33.08 1.21 -14.45
CA ILE A 327 -34.29 1.91 -13.98
C ILE A 327 -34.13 3.44 -14.07
N TYR A 328 -32.93 3.97 -13.82
CA TYR A 328 -32.68 5.40 -13.61
C TYR A 328 -31.76 6.06 -14.68
N GLY A 329 -31.19 5.29 -15.61
CA GLY A 329 -30.35 5.80 -16.72
C GLY A 329 -28.86 6.00 -16.37
N GLU A 330 -28.06 6.46 -17.34
CA GLU A 330 -26.57 6.59 -17.28
C GLU A 330 -26.03 7.52 -16.17
N GLN A 331 -26.89 8.27 -15.48
CA GLN A 331 -26.50 9.19 -14.39
C GLN A 331 -26.84 8.60 -13.00
N ALA A 332 -26.65 7.30 -12.83
CA ALA A 332 -26.87 6.62 -11.56
C ALA A 332 -25.74 6.97 -10.54
N ASP A 333 -25.95 8.03 -9.77
CA ASP A 333 -25.16 8.36 -8.57
C ASP A 333 -25.33 7.27 -7.49
N GLN A 334 -24.38 7.14 -6.54
CA GLN A 334 -24.46 6.13 -5.45
C GLN A 334 -25.76 6.26 -4.64
N ASN A 335 -26.25 7.49 -4.49
CA ASN A 335 -27.54 7.79 -3.86
C ASN A 335 -28.75 7.16 -4.59
N LEU A 336 -28.65 6.93 -5.90
CA LEU A 336 -29.69 6.31 -6.71
C LEU A 336 -29.67 4.78 -6.63
N LEU A 337 -28.50 4.17 -6.42
CA LEU A 337 -28.36 2.74 -6.12
C LEU A 337 -29.07 2.39 -4.82
N GLU A 338 -28.82 3.17 -3.77
CA GLU A 338 -29.48 3.00 -2.49
C GLU A 338 -31.00 3.18 -2.61
N ALA A 339 -31.45 4.17 -3.39
CA ALA A 339 -32.88 4.40 -3.60
C ALA A 339 -33.55 3.23 -4.35
N ALA A 340 -32.89 2.65 -5.35
CA ALA A 340 -33.37 1.50 -6.10
C ALA A 340 -33.60 0.28 -5.19
N VAL A 341 -32.59 -0.04 -4.37
CA VAL A 341 -32.65 -1.15 -3.41
C VAL A 341 -33.77 -0.94 -2.40
N ARG A 342 -33.92 0.28 -1.86
CA ARG A 342 -35.01 0.62 -0.91
C ARG A 342 -36.40 0.37 -1.52
N TRP A 343 -36.63 0.78 -2.77
CA TRP A 343 -37.91 0.53 -3.45
C TRP A 343 -38.17 -0.95 -3.71
N VAL A 344 -37.14 -1.72 -4.11
CA VAL A 344 -37.26 -3.18 -4.28
C VAL A 344 -37.65 -3.85 -2.96
N ILE A 345 -37.03 -3.46 -1.86
CA ILE A 345 -37.35 -3.98 -0.52
C ILE A 345 -38.81 -3.65 -0.15
N ILE A 346 -39.27 -2.41 -0.37
CA ILE A 346 -40.64 -1.98 -0.10
C ILE A 346 -41.65 -2.82 -0.90
N ILE A 347 -41.37 -3.10 -2.18
CA ILE A 347 -42.23 -3.93 -3.04
C ILE A 347 -42.34 -5.36 -2.51
N ILE A 348 -41.21 -5.98 -2.17
CA ILE A 348 -41.17 -7.36 -1.65
C ILE A 348 -41.99 -7.48 -0.37
N ILE A 349 -41.81 -6.53 0.53
CA ILE A 349 -42.49 -6.48 1.82
C ILE A 349 -44.01 -6.31 1.67
N PHE A 350 -44.44 -5.38 0.81
CA PHE A 350 -45.86 -5.12 0.57
C PHE A 350 -46.60 -6.34 -0.03
N VAL A 351 -45.88 -7.23 -0.71
CA VAL A 351 -46.44 -8.45 -1.29
C VAL A 351 -46.38 -9.62 -0.30
N PHE A 352 -45.23 -9.86 0.34
CA PHE A 352 -45.00 -11.08 1.10
C PHE A 352 -45.77 -11.13 2.42
N ASP A 353 -45.93 -9.99 3.11
CA ASP A 353 -46.52 -9.99 4.44
C ASP A 353 -48.07 -10.15 4.41
N PRO A 354 -48.83 -9.44 3.54
CA PRO A 354 -50.25 -9.74 3.34
C PRO A 354 -50.49 -11.15 2.79
N LEU A 355 -49.59 -11.65 1.95
CA LEU A 355 -49.70 -12.98 1.36
C LEU A 355 -49.62 -14.09 2.40
N ALA A 356 -48.74 -13.99 3.40
CA ALA A 356 -48.66 -14.98 4.49
C ALA A 356 -49.99 -15.08 5.28
N VAL A 357 -50.58 -13.94 5.61
CA VAL A 357 -51.86 -13.88 6.33
C VAL A 357 -53.02 -14.40 5.48
N LEU A 358 -53.08 -14.03 4.20
CA LEU A 358 -54.12 -14.50 3.29
C LEU A 358 -54.02 -16.01 3.03
N LEU A 359 -52.81 -16.56 2.87
CA LEU A 359 -52.60 -18.00 2.73
C LEU A 359 -53.00 -18.77 4.00
N LEU A 360 -52.73 -18.21 5.18
CA LEU A 360 -53.15 -18.79 6.44
C LEU A 360 -54.68 -18.86 6.55
N ILE A 361 -55.38 -17.79 6.14
CA ILE A 361 -56.85 -17.76 6.08
C ILE A 361 -57.38 -18.76 5.03
N ALA A 362 -56.75 -18.83 3.85
CA ALA A 362 -57.12 -19.76 2.77
C ALA A 362 -56.98 -21.23 3.19
N SER A 363 -55.97 -21.57 4.00
CA SER A 363 -55.82 -22.93 4.52
C SER A 363 -56.95 -23.28 5.49
N GLN A 364 -57.40 -22.34 6.32
CA GLN A 364 -58.55 -22.53 7.21
C GLN A 364 -59.84 -22.78 6.44
N TYR A 365 -60.09 -22.04 5.35
CA TYR A 365 -61.22 -22.32 4.45
C TYR A 365 -61.18 -23.75 3.90
N THR A 366 -60.01 -24.16 3.39
CA THR A 366 -59.79 -25.49 2.81
C THR A 366 -60.03 -26.61 3.84
N PHE A 367 -59.57 -26.42 5.09
CA PHE A 367 -59.86 -27.36 6.17
C PHE A 367 -61.34 -27.36 6.58
N ASN A 368 -62.01 -26.21 6.54
CA ASN A 368 -63.41 -26.12 6.94
C ASN A 368 -64.35 -26.80 5.93
N TRP A 369 -64.16 -26.57 4.63
CA TRP A 369 -64.91 -27.26 3.57
C TRP A 369 -64.81 -28.77 3.70
N ARG A 370 -63.63 -29.29 4.05
CA ARG A 370 -63.45 -30.73 4.28
C ARG A 370 -64.21 -31.26 5.49
N ARG A 371 -64.32 -30.47 6.57
CA ARG A 371 -65.10 -30.88 7.76
C ARG A 371 -66.59 -30.92 7.45
N GLU A 372 -67.06 -29.99 6.63
CA GLU A 372 -68.43 -29.94 6.11
C GLU A 372 -68.71 -31.14 5.18
N GLU A 373 -67.80 -31.44 4.23
CA GLU A 373 -67.90 -32.60 3.33
C GLU A 373 -67.93 -33.96 4.07
N LYS A 374 -67.28 -34.04 5.25
CA LYS A 374 -67.27 -35.25 6.10
C LYS A 374 -68.45 -35.32 7.08
N GLY A 375 -69.39 -34.38 7.04
CA GLY A 375 -70.56 -34.36 7.92
C GLY A 375 -70.26 -34.08 9.40
N LEU A 376 -69.05 -33.60 9.72
CA LEU A 376 -68.64 -33.28 11.10
C LEU A 376 -69.19 -31.94 11.59
N ILE A 377 -69.65 -31.07 10.68
CA ILE A 377 -70.20 -29.75 11.01
C ILE A 377 -71.44 -29.52 10.13
N GLY A 378 -72.59 -29.97 10.62
CA GLY A 378 -73.91 -29.77 10.03
C GLY A 378 -75.01 -30.24 11.01
N PRO A 379 -76.27 -29.78 10.92
CA PRO A 379 -77.37 -30.13 11.83
C PRO A 379 -77.89 -31.58 11.63
N GLY A 380 -76.98 -32.53 11.55
CA GLY A 380 -77.22 -33.96 11.40
C GLY A 380 -76.03 -34.82 11.87
N GLY A 381 -75.12 -34.26 12.68
CA GLY A 381 -74.02 -34.98 13.32
C GLY A 381 -74.50 -35.86 14.46
N GLY A 382 -75.28 -36.89 14.14
CA GLY A 382 -75.77 -37.89 15.08
C GLY A 382 -75.78 -39.26 14.42
N SER A 383 -74.61 -39.90 14.28
CA SER A 383 -74.61 -41.35 14.10
C SER A 383 -74.96 -41.97 15.45
N MET A 384 -76.25 -42.28 15.64
CA MET A 384 -76.76 -43.05 16.76
C MET A 384 -75.94 -44.33 16.96
N PRO A 385 -75.63 -44.73 18.21
CA PRO A 385 -75.05 -46.05 18.45
C PRO A 385 -76.11 -47.12 18.16
N PRO A 386 -75.77 -48.24 17.49
CA PRO A 386 -76.72 -49.33 17.29
C PRO A 386 -76.94 -50.07 18.62
N LYS A 387 -78.20 -50.30 18.98
CA LYS A 387 -78.66 -51.30 19.98
C LYS A 387 -79.90 -51.99 19.40
N PRO A 388 -80.32 -53.21 19.82
CA PRO A 388 -79.69 -54.19 20.75
C PRO A 388 -79.80 -55.67 20.27
N LYS A 389 -79.24 -56.63 21.01
CA LYS A 389 -79.79 -58.00 21.12
C LYS A 389 -80.35 -58.18 22.55
N GLN A 390 -81.62 -58.61 22.63
CA GLN A 390 -82.49 -58.87 23.81
C GLN A 390 -81.93 -60.00 24.71
N ASP A 391 -81.81 -59.81 26.03
CA ASP A 391 -82.79 -59.97 27.16
C ASP A 391 -82.80 -61.43 27.66
N PRO A 392 -82.97 -61.74 28.97
CA PRO A 392 -84.06 -61.31 29.88
C PRO A 392 -83.56 -60.89 31.28
N GLU A 393 -84.30 -60.32 32.22
CA GLU A 393 -85.72 -60.05 32.41
C GLU A 393 -85.84 -58.95 33.50
N GLU A 394 -86.88 -58.15 33.35
CA GLU A 394 -87.53 -57.17 34.25
C GLU A 394 -87.80 -57.66 35.71
N PRO A 395 -88.39 -56.89 36.67
CA PRO A 395 -89.11 -55.60 36.51
C PRO A 395 -88.96 -54.53 37.64
N ASN A 396 -89.62 -53.40 37.39
CA ASN A 396 -90.29 -52.47 38.32
C ASN A 396 -89.52 -51.24 38.89
N ASP A 397 -89.61 -50.15 38.10
CA ASP A 397 -90.06 -48.79 38.43
C ASP A 397 -90.65 -48.50 39.85
N PRO A 398 -90.72 -47.22 40.34
CA PRO A 398 -90.69 -45.96 39.57
C PRO A 398 -89.87 -44.77 40.17
N LYS A 399 -89.66 -43.74 39.33
CA LYS A 399 -89.36 -42.31 39.66
C LYS A 399 -90.51 -41.65 40.49
N PRO A 400 -90.49 -40.35 40.91
CA PRO A 400 -89.44 -39.30 41.00
C PRO A 400 -89.44 -38.51 42.37
N THR A 401 -88.53 -37.53 42.51
CA THR A 401 -88.47 -36.27 43.35
C THR A 401 -89.70 -35.89 44.23
N PRO A 402 -89.64 -35.16 45.38
CA PRO A 402 -88.89 -33.89 45.60
C PRO A 402 -88.59 -33.41 47.08
N ILE A 403 -87.86 -32.27 47.21
CA ILE A 403 -87.89 -31.15 48.22
C ILE A 403 -87.87 -31.40 49.77
N ARG A 404 -87.14 -30.48 50.45
CA ARG A 404 -87.36 -29.87 51.80
C ARG A 404 -86.37 -30.31 52.92
N GLU A 405 -85.40 -29.50 53.37
CA GLU A 405 -85.38 -28.29 54.25
C GLU A 405 -85.06 -28.62 55.73
N VAL A 406 -84.49 -27.62 56.42
CA VAL A 406 -84.28 -27.43 57.88
C VAL A 406 -82.91 -27.97 58.41
N ALA A 407 -81.88 -27.12 58.60
CA ALA A 407 -81.59 -26.19 59.72
C ALA A 407 -81.29 -26.95 61.05
N VAL A 408 -80.37 -26.63 61.95
CA VAL A 408 -79.77 -25.40 62.49
C VAL A 408 -78.50 -25.80 63.27
N ALA A 409 -77.46 -24.95 63.30
CA ALA A 409 -76.59 -24.60 64.45
C ALA A 409 -75.26 -24.06 63.91
N GLY A 410 -74.68 -22.93 64.29
CA GLY A 410 -74.96 -21.86 65.26
C GLY A 410 -73.72 -20.95 65.19
N SER A 411 -73.89 -19.63 65.05
CA SER A 411 -73.43 -18.56 65.99
C SER A 411 -71.90 -18.52 66.22
N LEU A 412 -71.10 -17.46 66.17
CA LEU A 412 -71.14 -15.97 66.24
C LEU A 412 -69.69 -15.55 65.90
N GLY A 413 -69.28 -14.32 65.56
CA GLY A 413 -69.86 -12.98 65.51
C GLY A 413 -68.88 -12.05 64.74
N ALA A 414 -69.41 -11.07 64.00
CA ALA A 414 -69.37 -9.62 64.26
C ALA A 414 -67.98 -8.97 64.02
N VAL A 415 -67.72 -8.28 62.90
CA VAL A 415 -68.24 -6.97 62.41
C VAL A 415 -67.61 -5.77 63.14
N THR A 416 -66.93 -4.90 62.39
CA THR A 416 -67.25 -3.47 62.27
C THR A 416 -66.78 -2.92 60.91
N THR A 417 -67.69 -2.21 60.26
CA THR A 417 -67.54 -1.35 59.07
C THR A 417 -67.43 0.10 59.53
N ASP A 418 -66.97 1.02 58.66
CA ASP A 418 -67.51 2.39 58.55
C ASP A 418 -67.02 3.12 57.27
N PRO A 419 -67.68 4.22 56.83
CA PRO A 419 -68.13 4.36 55.43
C PRO A 419 -67.64 5.60 54.63
N ILE A 420 -68.17 5.66 53.41
CA ILE A 420 -68.14 6.62 52.29
C ILE A 420 -68.18 8.13 52.65
N THR A 421 -67.46 8.95 51.87
CA THR A 421 -67.91 10.30 51.45
C THR A 421 -67.59 10.57 49.97
N THR A 422 -68.60 11.04 49.25
CA THR A 422 -68.56 11.61 47.89
C THR A 422 -68.38 13.12 47.96
N ASP A 423 -67.63 13.72 47.04
CA ASP A 423 -67.80 15.13 46.70
C ASP A 423 -67.63 15.37 45.19
N THR A 424 -68.47 16.26 44.65
CA THR A 424 -68.66 16.53 43.22
C THR A 424 -68.25 17.98 42.93
N THR A 425 -67.47 18.24 41.88
CA THR A 425 -67.35 19.60 41.32
C THR A 425 -67.15 19.58 39.79
N GLU A 426 -67.76 20.54 39.13
CA GLU A 426 -68.02 20.67 37.69
C GLU A 426 -66.85 21.22 36.84
N VAL A 427 -66.69 20.62 35.65
CA VAL A 427 -66.49 21.19 34.29
C VAL A 427 -65.45 22.29 34.04
N LYS A 428 -64.44 21.98 33.19
CA LYS A 428 -64.04 22.82 32.03
C LYS A 428 -63.30 21.99 30.96
N VAL A 429 -63.67 22.16 29.69
CA VAL A 429 -63.12 21.47 28.51
C VAL A 429 -62.39 22.47 27.61
N GLU A 430 -61.36 21.96 26.90
CA GLU A 430 -60.58 22.44 25.73
C GLU A 430 -59.10 22.83 26.00
N PRO A 431 -58.16 22.63 25.04
CA PRO A 431 -57.88 21.43 24.21
C PRO A 431 -56.39 20.98 24.36
N GLU A 432 -56.11 19.69 24.24
CA GLU A 432 -54.73 19.16 24.34
C GLU A 432 -53.90 19.41 23.08
N LYS A 433 -52.65 19.84 23.29
CA LYS A 433 -51.61 20.06 22.28
C LYS A 433 -50.89 18.75 21.93
N SER A 434 -50.32 18.74 20.72
CA SER A 434 -49.52 17.70 20.07
C SER A 434 -48.35 17.15 20.90
N VAL A 435 -48.15 15.83 20.80
CA VAL A 435 -47.11 14.97 21.41
C VAL A 435 -45.67 15.37 21.05
N SER A 436 -45.46 16.35 20.18
CA SER A 436 -44.15 16.79 19.70
C SER A 436 -43.39 17.75 20.65
N GLU A 437 -43.97 18.16 21.78
CA GLU A 437 -43.35 19.13 22.72
C GLU A 437 -42.96 18.54 24.10
N GLN A 438 -42.98 17.21 24.28
CA GLN A 438 -42.57 16.55 25.56
C GLN A 438 -41.14 15.97 25.56
N MET A 439 -40.33 16.20 24.52
CA MET A 439 -38.97 15.64 24.43
C MET A 439 -37.83 16.57 24.82
N GLN A 440 -38.10 17.76 25.35
CA GLN A 440 -37.04 18.62 25.86
C GLN A 440 -37.42 19.18 27.23
N GLU A 441 -36.57 18.84 28.19
CA GLU A 441 -36.35 19.54 29.46
C GLU A 441 -37.18 19.08 30.68
N GLU A 442 -36.68 18.08 31.42
CA GLU A 442 -36.44 18.22 32.88
C GLU A 442 -35.51 17.09 33.40
N LEU A 443 -34.46 17.49 34.14
CA LEU A 443 -33.37 16.67 34.71
C LEU A 443 -33.85 15.92 35.99
N GLU A 444 -33.17 14.94 36.61
CA GLU A 444 -31.85 14.95 37.30
C GLU A 444 -31.62 13.58 38.03
N PRO A 445 -30.56 13.31 38.84
CA PRO A 445 -29.74 12.09 38.76
C PRO A 445 -29.98 11.06 39.89
N LEU A 446 -29.69 9.77 39.64
CA LEU A 446 -29.82 8.67 40.61
C LEU A 446 -28.54 7.80 40.62
N PRO A 447 -28.30 7.02 41.70
CA PRO A 447 -27.10 7.09 42.54
C PRO A 447 -25.93 6.20 42.10
N GLU A 448 -24.77 6.50 42.70
CA GLU A 448 -23.47 5.85 42.54
C GLU A 448 -23.52 4.36 42.96
N GLU A 449 -23.49 3.45 41.98
CA GLU A 449 -23.32 2.01 42.19
C GLU A 449 -21.83 1.66 42.35
N THR A 450 -21.55 0.82 43.35
CA THR A 450 -20.24 0.30 43.72
C THR A 450 -19.56 -0.45 42.58
N LYS A 451 -18.35 -0.01 42.20
CA LYS A 451 -17.48 -0.64 41.20
C LYS A 451 -17.16 -2.10 41.58
N PRO A 452 -17.20 -3.08 40.65
CA PRO A 452 -16.44 -4.31 40.81
C PRO A 452 -14.95 -3.94 40.80
N GLU A 453 -14.16 -4.48 41.73
CA GLU A 453 -12.70 -4.37 41.68
C GLU A 453 -12.21 -5.00 40.37
N VAL A 454 -11.71 -4.14 39.48
CA VAL A 454 -11.06 -4.54 38.23
C VAL A 454 -9.68 -5.05 38.62
N MET A 455 -9.39 -6.33 38.34
CA MET A 455 -8.04 -6.87 38.44
C MET A 455 -7.08 -5.96 37.66
N THR A 456 -5.97 -5.58 38.28
CA THR A 456 -4.96 -4.77 37.60
C THR A 456 -4.27 -5.63 36.54
N GLU A 457 -3.84 -5.00 35.44
CA GLU A 457 -3.11 -5.69 34.35
C GLU A 457 -1.94 -6.54 34.89
N GLU A 458 -1.30 -6.08 35.97
CA GLU A 458 -0.19 -6.79 36.64
C GLU A 458 -0.60 -8.12 37.28
N GLU A 459 -1.83 -8.24 37.79
CA GLU A 459 -2.36 -9.50 38.35
C GLU A 459 -2.81 -10.48 37.25
N GLU A 460 -3.16 -9.97 36.08
CA GLU A 460 -3.52 -10.77 34.90
C GLU A 460 -2.27 -11.43 34.28
N TYR A 461 -1.16 -10.71 34.17
CA TYR A 461 0.12 -11.26 33.68
C TYR A 461 0.74 -12.27 34.65
N ALA A 462 0.63 -12.03 35.96
CA ALA A 462 1.14 -12.94 36.98
C ALA A 462 0.42 -14.31 36.98
N ASN A 463 -0.89 -14.33 36.72
CA ASN A 463 -1.66 -15.58 36.58
C ASN A 463 -1.37 -16.34 35.28
N ALA A 464 -0.92 -15.64 34.23
CA ALA A 464 -0.50 -16.23 32.96
C ALA A 464 0.98 -16.69 32.96
N GLY A 465 1.73 -16.41 34.03
CA GLY A 465 3.12 -16.85 34.19
C GLY A 465 4.12 -16.17 33.24
N ILE A 466 3.76 -15.00 32.69
CA ILE A 466 4.55 -14.24 31.72
C ILE A 466 4.83 -12.83 32.22
N THR A 467 5.92 -12.23 31.78
CA THR A 467 6.27 -10.85 32.13
C THR A 467 5.54 -9.84 31.25
N LYS A 468 5.29 -8.62 31.74
CA LYS A 468 4.60 -7.56 30.98
C LYS A 468 5.32 -7.23 29.65
N GLU A 469 6.63 -7.36 29.64
CA GLU A 469 7.49 -7.12 28.48
C GLU A 469 7.40 -8.25 27.42
N GLU A 470 7.06 -9.48 27.83
CA GLU A 470 6.78 -10.59 26.91
C GLU A 470 5.37 -10.53 26.31
N ALA A 471 4.39 -10.03 27.08
CA ALA A 471 3.00 -9.89 26.61
C ALA A 471 2.84 -8.80 25.54
N GLU A 472 3.71 -7.79 25.54
CA GLU A 472 3.67 -6.66 24.60
C GLU A 472 4.40 -6.94 23.27
N LYS A 473 5.17 -8.03 23.13
CA LYS A 473 5.79 -8.45 21.87
C LYS A 473 4.88 -9.42 21.10
N LYS A 474 4.62 -9.15 19.82
CA LYS A 474 3.80 -10.05 18.99
C LYS A 474 4.52 -11.40 18.78
N PRO A 475 3.83 -12.55 18.77
CA PRO A 475 4.44 -13.87 18.55
C PRO A 475 5.26 -13.99 17.26
N GLN A 476 4.92 -13.18 16.25
CA GLN A 476 5.60 -13.09 14.96
C GLN A 476 6.97 -12.39 15.07
N GLU A 477 7.07 -11.38 15.93
CA GLU A 477 8.30 -10.59 16.14
C GLU A 477 9.42 -11.42 16.83
N VAL A 478 9.04 -12.41 17.63
CA VAL A 478 9.96 -13.36 18.29
C VAL A 478 10.43 -14.47 17.32
N ALA A 479 9.61 -14.81 16.33
CA ALA A 479 10.00 -15.74 15.26
C ALA A 479 10.93 -15.04 14.25
N ASP A 480 10.59 -13.81 13.86
CA ASP A 480 11.37 -13.00 12.94
C ASP A 480 12.76 -12.62 13.50
N SER A 481 12.87 -12.44 14.83
CA SER A 481 14.17 -12.17 15.47
C SER A 481 15.12 -13.38 15.43
N ASN A 482 14.60 -14.60 15.58
CA ASN A 482 15.41 -15.82 15.52
C ASN A 482 15.86 -16.13 14.09
N ILE A 483 15.03 -15.79 13.09
CA ILE A 483 15.37 -15.90 11.66
C ILE A 483 16.45 -14.88 11.28
N ALA A 484 16.37 -13.66 11.79
CA ALA A 484 17.39 -12.63 11.56
C ALA A 484 18.76 -13.03 12.13
N GLU A 485 18.79 -13.70 13.30
CA GLU A 485 20.02 -14.17 13.94
C GLU A 485 20.69 -15.32 13.16
N GLU A 486 19.92 -16.27 12.63
CA GLU A 486 20.43 -17.36 11.76
C GLU A 486 20.94 -16.85 10.39
N ILE A 487 20.27 -15.83 9.81
CA ILE A 487 20.69 -15.18 8.56
C ILE A 487 22.00 -14.40 8.75
N GLU A 488 22.16 -13.70 9.88
CA GLU A 488 23.37 -12.94 10.18
C GLU A 488 24.58 -13.86 10.45
N GLU A 489 24.35 -15.06 10.99
CA GLU A 489 25.39 -16.07 11.19
C GLU A 489 25.82 -16.74 9.87
N ALA A 490 24.90 -16.95 8.92
CA ALA A 490 25.19 -17.47 7.58
C ALA A 490 26.02 -16.51 6.69
N MET A 491 25.98 -15.20 6.98
CA MET A 491 26.73 -14.18 6.22
C MET A 491 28.17 -13.94 6.71
N LYS A 492 28.63 -14.59 7.79
CA LYS A 492 29.95 -14.35 8.41
C LYS A 492 31.12 -15.16 7.81
N GLY A 493 30.92 -15.89 6.70
CA GLY A 493 31.98 -16.66 6.04
C GLY A 493 32.82 -15.85 5.03
N GLU A 494 34.15 -16.03 5.02
CA GLU A 494 35.03 -15.49 3.97
C GLU A 494 34.76 -16.20 2.61
N GLY A 495 34.20 -15.48 1.63
CA GLY A 495 33.92 -15.93 0.26
C GLY A 495 33.45 -14.79 -0.67
N ASP A 496 33.55 -14.97 -1.99
CA ASP A 496 33.14 -14.00 -3.02
C ASP A 496 31.60 -13.81 -3.02
N ASP A 497 31.10 -12.62 -3.38
CA ASP A 497 29.71 -12.20 -3.13
C ASP A 497 28.65 -13.07 -3.85
N LEU A 498 29.06 -13.77 -4.91
CA LEU A 498 28.19 -14.72 -5.64
C LEU A 498 27.91 -15.99 -4.85
N ASP A 499 28.88 -16.48 -4.08
CA ASP A 499 28.73 -17.68 -3.25
C ASP A 499 27.84 -17.39 -2.04
N LYS A 500 27.91 -16.17 -1.49
CA LYS A 500 27.01 -15.70 -0.44
C LYS A 500 25.55 -15.65 -0.91
N TRP A 501 25.31 -15.17 -2.14
CA TRP A 501 23.96 -15.12 -2.72
C TRP A 501 23.37 -16.51 -2.93
N ASN A 502 24.13 -17.45 -3.49
CA ASN A 502 23.65 -18.83 -3.70
C ASN A 502 23.36 -19.54 -2.36
N ASN A 503 24.21 -19.35 -1.34
CA ASN A 503 23.97 -19.91 0.00
C ASN A 503 22.71 -19.34 0.67
N TRP A 504 22.44 -18.04 0.47
CA TRP A 504 21.22 -17.41 0.97
C TRP A 504 19.95 -17.98 0.30
N VAL A 505 19.98 -18.19 -1.02
CA VAL A 505 18.86 -18.80 -1.77
C VAL A 505 18.59 -20.24 -1.31
N GLU A 506 19.64 -21.04 -1.08
CA GLU A 506 19.48 -22.40 -0.54
C GLU A 506 18.89 -22.41 0.87
N ALA A 507 19.32 -21.49 1.75
CA ALA A 507 18.77 -21.37 3.09
C ALA A 507 17.29 -20.97 3.08
N ALA A 508 16.91 -20.02 2.23
CA ALA A 508 15.53 -19.57 2.06
C ALA A 508 14.62 -20.68 1.52
N ASN A 509 15.08 -21.45 0.53
CA ASN A 509 14.31 -22.58 -0.01
C ASN A 509 14.13 -23.70 1.03
N LYS A 510 15.16 -23.97 1.83
CA LYS A 510 15.12 -24.98 2.90
C LYS A 510 14.15 -24.58 4.03
N GLU A 511 13.99 -23.29 4.29
CA GLU A 511 13.02 -22.80 5.27
C GLU A 511 11.59 -22.86 4.74
N ALA A 512 11.39 -22.51 3.46
CA ALA A 512 10.09 -22.66 2.79
C ALA A 512 9.60 -24.12 2.76
N GLU A 513 10.52 -25.10 2.67
CA GLU A 513 10.17 -26.52 2.78
C GLU A 513 9.68 -26.91 4.18
N LYS A 514 10.19 -26.28 5.27
CA LYS A 514 9.75 -26.57 6.65
C LYS A 514 8.34 -26.05 6.94
N GLU A 515 7.88 -25.00 6.26
CA GLU A 515 6.53 -24.45 6.45
C GLU A 515 5.42 -25.35 5.87
N THR A 516 5.75 -26.25 4.94
CA THR A 516 4.76 -27.14 4.31
C THR A 516 4.28 -28.30 5.21
N GLU A 517 4.95 -28.58 6.33
CA GLU A 517 4.57 -29.68 7.25
C GLU A 517 3.58 -29.29 8.36
N LYS A 518 3.24 -28.00 8.52
CA LYS A 518 2.39 -27.51 9.61
C LYS A 518 1.02 -27.01 9.13
N ASP A 519 0.26 -27.85 8.44
CA ASP A 519 -1.19 -27.65 8.36
C ASP A 519 -1.96 -28.98 8.25
N PRO A 520 -2.59 -29.47 9.35
CA PRO A 520 -3.62 -30.48 9.25
C PRO A 520 -4.96 -29.86 9.67
N THR A 521 -5.84 -29.52 8.72
CA THR A 521 -7.19 -30.12 8.58
C THR A 521 -8.09 -29.38 7.59
N ILE A 522 -8.29 -29.96 6.40
CA ILE A 522 -9.59 -29.88 5.70
C ILE A 522 -9.97 -31.29 5.26
N PHE A 523 -11.05 -31.81 5.86
CA PHE A 523 -11.67 -33.08 5.53
C PHE A 523 -12.30 -33.03 4.13
N ILE A 524 -11.94 -33.96 3.24
CA ILE A 524 -12.72 -34.26 2.03
C ILE A 524 -13.13 -35.73 2.06
N HIS A 525 -14.43 -35.96 1.85
CA HIS A 525 -15.10 -37.26 1.85
C HIS A 525 -14.45 -38.28 0.90
N SER A 526 -14.33 -39.52 1.39
CA SER A 526 -13.95 -40.70 0.60
C SER A 526 -15.05 -41.07 -0.41
N GLY A 527 -14.65 -41.24 -1.67
CA GLY A 527 -15.44 -41.85 -2.73
C GLY A 527 -14.50 -42.67 -3.63
N ASP A 528 -14.63 -43.99 -3.52
CA ASP A 528 -13.88 -45.03 -4.23
C ASP A 528 -14.18 -44.97 -5.75
N GLY A 529 -13.15 -44.98 -6.61
CA GLY A 529 -13.36 -44.94 -8.06
C GLY A 529 -12.14 -44.59 -8.91
N ASN A 530 -11.43 -45.63 -9.33
CA ASN A 530 -10.26 -45.65 -10.23
C ASN A 530 -10.54 -45.03 -11.63
N ILE A 531 -9.91 -43.90 -12.01
CA ILE A 531 -9.76 -43.43 -13.42
C ILE A 531 -8.45 -42.57 -13.55
N PRO A 532 -7.85 -42.40 -14.76
CA PRO A 532 -6.45 -42.71 -15.07
C PRO A 532 -5.53 -41.47 -15.07
N GLU A 533 -4.21 -41.71 -15.06
CA GLU A 533 -3.20 -40.70 -15.40
C GLU A 533 -3.45 -40.19 -16.82
N ASP A 534 -4.13 -39.06 -16.98
CA ASP A 534 -4.07 -38.10 -18.09
C ASP A 534 -5.32 -37.17 -18.04
N GLU A 535 -5.31 -36.18 -17.14
CA GLU A 535 -6.02 -34.87 -17.21
C GLU A 535 -6.13 -34.27 -15.81
N ILE A 536 -5.19 -33.40 -15.44
CA ILE A 536 -5.42 -32.38 -14.41
C ILE A 536 -5.65 -31.07 -15.16
N THR A 537 -6.92 -30.77 -15.47
CA THR A 537 -7.35 -29.41 -15.78
C THR A 537 -7.80 -28.76 -14.48
N GLY A 538 -7.02 -27.85 -13.92
CA GLY A 538 -7.44 -27.18 -12.68
C GLY A 538 -6.43 -26.32 -11.92
N ILE A 539 -5.50 -25.61 -12.56
CA ILE A 539 -4.93 -24.38 -12.00
C ILE A 539 -4.93 -23.35 -13.13
N GLY A 540 -5.74 -22.30 -12.97
CA GLY A 540 -5.93 -21.26 -13.98
C GLY A 540 -4.61 -20.52 -14.23
N GLU A 541 -4.04 -20.78 -15.40
CA GLU A 541 -2.98 -19.98 -16.01
C GLU A 541 -3.38 -18.51 -16.06
N VAL A 542 -2.57 -17.65 -15.43
CA VAL A 542 -2.48 -16.23 -15.81
C VAL A 542 -1.93 -16.21 -17.24
N LYS A 543 -2.83 -16.08 -18.22
CA LYS A 543 -2.46 -15.77 -19.61
C LYS A 543 -1.80 -14.39 -19.66
N GLY A 544 -0.49 -14.36 -19.41
CA GLY A 544 0.39 -13.33 -19.95
C GLY A 544 0.26 -13.38 -21.48
N THR A 545 -0.09 -12.25 -22.08
CA THR A 545 -0.20 -12.11 -23.54
C THR A 545 1.08 -12.61 -24.21
N PHE A 546 0.94 -13.56 -25.15
CA PHE A 546 2.01 -14.21 -25.92
C PHE A 546 3.05 -13.26 -26.55
N LYS A 547 2.77 -11.95 -26.65
CA LYS A 547 3.73 -10.92 -27.08
C LYS A 547 4.89 -10.68 -26.10
N GLN A 548 4.68 -10.83 -24.79
CA GLN A 548 5.70 -10.47 -23.79
C GLN A 548 6.76 -11.56 -23.60
N ALA A 549 6.38 -12.83 -23.75
CA ALA A 549 7.31 -13.96 -23.77
C ALA A 549 8.16 -13.98 -25.05
N GLU A 550 7.60 -13.55 -26.18
CA GLU A 550 8.33 -13.41 -27.45
C GLU A 550 9.29 -12.21 -27.44
N GLU A 551 8.90 -11.09 -26.85
CA GLU A 551 9.81 -9.94 -26.62
C GLU A 551 10.94 -10.28 -25.65
N ASN A 552 10.67 -11.05 -24.59
CA ASN A 552 11.71 -11.45 -23.64
C ASN A 552 12.69 -12.47 -24.25
N LYS A 553 12.21 -13.43 -25.07
CA LYS A 553 13.09 -14.31 -25.86
C LYS A 553 13.94 -13.52 -26.86
N GLN A 554 13.36 -12.51 -27.52
CA GLN A 554 14.12 -11.65 -28.44
C GLN A 554 15.15 -10.79 -27.69
N LYS A 555 14.84 -10.27 -26.49
CA LYS A 555 15.80 -9.51 -25.66
C LYS A 555 16.93 -10.39 -25.12
N GLU A 556 16.65 -11.63 -24.71
CA GLU A 556 17.67 -12.60 -24.30
C GLU A 556 18.54 -13.07 -25.48
N GLU A 557 17.96 -13.29 -26.67
CA GLU A 557 18.72 -13.62 -27.88
C GLU A 557 19.58 -12.44 -28.37
N VAL A 558 19.11 -11.21 -28.20
CA VAL A 558 19.88 -10.00 -28.49
C VAL A 558 21.05 -9.87 -27.51
N GLN A 559 20.83 -10.07 -26.19
CA GLN A 559 21.93 -10.08 -25.21
C GLN A 559 22.98 -11.17 -25.48
N LYS A 560 22.57 -12.38 -25.89
CA LYS A 560 23.51 -13.45 -26.30
C LYS A 560 24.38 -13.09 -27.50
N LYS A 561 23.92 -12.19 -28.39
CA LYS A 561 24.65 -11.75 -29.60
C LYS A 561 25.57 -10.55 -29.37
N THR A 562 25.44 -9.81 -28.27
CA THR A 562 26.25 -8.59 -28.00
C THR A 562 27.46 -8.78 -27.10
N VAL A 563 27.70 -9.98 -26.54
CA VAL A 563 28.84 -10.24 -25.67
C VAL A 563 30.13 -10.37 -26.49
N LYS A 564 31.11 -9.48 -26.25
CA LYS A 564 32.45 -9.53 -26.87
C LYS A 564 33.14 -10.86 -26.54
N LYS A 565 33.82 -11.45 -27.53
CA LYS A 565 34.57 -12.71 -27.37
C LYS A 565 35.57 -12.59 -26.21
N GLY A 566 35.37 -13.37 -25.14
CA GLY A 566 36.27 -13.44 -23.96
C GLY A 566 35.78 -12.73 -22.69
N SER A 567 34.59 -12.12 -22.65
CA SER A 567 34.03 -11.55 -21.41
C SER A 567 33.19 -12.57 -20.65
N ASN A 568 33.41 -12.67 -19.32
CA ASN A 568 32.60 -13.48 -18.41
C ASN A 568 31.17 -12.94 -18.35
N TYR A 569 30.18 -13.83 -18.30
CA TYR A 569 28.78 -13.46 -18.08
C TYR A 569 28.10 -14.48 -17.15
N ILE A 570 27.04 -14.06 -16.48
CA ILE A 570 26.31 -14.86 -15.49
C ILE A 570 25.03 -15.38 -16.12
N VAL A 571 24.76 -16.68 -15.94
CA VAL A 571 23.54 -17.34 -16.42
C VAL A 571 22.84 -18.01 -15.25
N LYS A 572 21.51 -17.98 -15.25
CA LYS A 572 20.66 -18.66 -14.26
C LYS A 572 20.34 -20.06 -14.78
N GLU A 573 20.81 -21.10 -14.09
CA GLU A 573 20.50 -22.51 -14.37
C GLU A 573 19.96 -23.14 -13.08
N GLU A 574 18.78 -23.77 -13.16
CA GLU A 574 18.13 -24.48 -12.05
C GLU A 574 18.07 -23.69 -10.72
N GLY A 575 17.81 -22.38 -10.80
CA GLY A 575 17.67 -21.49 -9.65
C GLY A 575 18.97 -20.82 -9.19
N ASN A 576 20.14 -21.35 -9.56
CA ASN A 576 21.44 -20.83 -9.14
C ASN A 576 22.12 -19.96 -10.21
N GLN A 577 22.93 -19.00 -9.78
CA GLN A 577 23.73 -18.16 -10.69
C GLN A 577 25.11 -18.77 -10.93
N ILE A 578 25.44 -19.00 -12.20
CA ILE A 578 26.70 -19.63 -12.62
C ILE A 578 27.47 -18.69 -13.55
N ARG A 579 28.75 -18.45 -13.24
CA ARG A 579 29.64 -17.64 -14.10
C ARG A 579 30.22 -18.52 -15.22
N LYS A 580 29.83 -18.27 -16.48
CA LYS A 580 30.36 -18.99 -17.65
C LYS A 580 31.38 -18.13 -18.40
N LYS A 581 32.45 -18.78 -18.90
CA LYS A 581 33.58 -18.13 -19.60
C LYS A 581 33.51 -18.22 -21.13
N THR A 582 32.54 -18.94 -21.68
CA THR A 582 32.39 -19.19 -23.12
C THR A 582 30.93 -19.00 -23.55
N ASN A 583 30.72 -18.41 -24.73
CA ASN A 583 29.37 -18.17 -25.28
C ASN A 583 28.65 -19.49 -25.60
N PRO A 584 27.32 -19.56 -25.51
CA PRO A 584 26.59 -20.78 -25.83
C PRO A 584 26.55 -20.93 -27.37
N GLY A 585 27.24 -21.93 -27.91
CA GLY A 585 27.26 -22.24 -29.35
C GLY A 585 28.63 -22.34 -30.02
N GLU A 586 29.74 -22.29 -29.27
CA GLU A 586 31.08 -22.74 -29.72
C GLU A 586 31.43 -24.12 -29.15
#